data_AF-T1D1F3-F1
#
_entry.id   AF-T1D1F3-F1
#
_cell.length_a   1.000
_cell.length_b   1.000
_cell.length_c   1.000
_cell.angle_alpha   90.00
_cell.angle_beta   90.00
_cell.angle_gamma   90.00
#
_symmetry.space_group_name_H-M   'P 1'
#
loop_
_entity.id
_entity.type
_entity.pdbx_description
1 polymer ?
#
loop_
_entity_poly.entity_id
_entity_poly.type
_entity_poly.pdbx_seq_one_letter_code
_entity_poly.pdbx_strand_id
1 'polypeptide(L)'
;MFPDIDFIRLDTPKSRRGNFSNIVREIRWELNLRGYNNIKIMVSGGLDKDSVIKLREAGAEAFGVGTSISSAKPIDFSMDIVRIDNEDVTKRGKYSGKKLVSKCVKCNSLKVSPRGNNPNTCKCGGSFRSMNLKIIDNGKRIIGERSDHEIRTETVKQLETIIIHDEKTVS
;
A
#
# COMPACT_ATOMS: atom_id res chain seq x y z
N MET A 1 18.06 -38.34 3.38
CA MET A 1 17.64 -37.20 4.23
C MET A 1 17.98 -35.93 3.47
N PHE A 2 17.08 -34.94 3.39
CA PHE A 2 17.36 -33.66 2.73
C PHE A 2 17.74 -32.63 3.81
N PRO A 3 19.00 -32.58 4.28
CA PRO A 3 19.44 -31.43 5.05
C PRO A 3 19.35 -30.21 4.12
N ASP A 4 18.89 -29.07 4.63
CA ASP A 4 18.94 -27.76 3.93
C ASP A 4 17.77 -27.41 2.97
N ILE A 5 16.54 -27.84 3.27
CA ILE A 5 15.34 -27.28 2.58
C ILE A 5 14.58 -26.32 3.51
N ASP A 6 14.60 -25.03 3.18
CA ASP A 6 13.84 -24.00 3.89
C ASP A 6 12.39 -23.89 3.42
N PHE A 7 12.15 -23.99 2.11
CA PHE A 7 10.84 -23.80 1.50
C PHE A 7 10.54 -24.82 0.41
N ILE A 8 9.27 -25.22 0.33
CA ILE A 8 8.69 -25.82 -0.87
C ILE A 8 7.79 -24.80 -1.57
N ARG A 9 7.95 -24.64 -2.89
CA ARG A 9 7.15 -23.72 -3.69
C ARG A 9 6.04 -24.46 -4.44
N LEU A 10 4.80 -24.02 -4.23
CA LEU A 10 3.63 -24.49 -4.93
C LEU A 10 3.21 -23.47 -6.00
N ASP A 11 3.40 -23.85 -7.27
CA ASP A 11 2.96 -23.08 -8.43
C ASP A 11 1.92 -23.88 -9.24
N THR A 12 0.86 -24.29 -8.54
CA THR A 12 -0.12 -25.22 -9.11
C THR A 12 -0.91 -24.54 -10.26
N PRO A 13 -0.88 -25.09 -11.49
CA PRO A 13 -1.64 -24.55 -12.61
C PRO A 13 -3.13 -24.46 -12.30
N LYS A 14 -3.83 -23.51 -12.90
CA LYS A 14 -5.27 -23.27 -12.64
C LYS A 14 -6.13 -24.54 -12.80
N SER A 15 -5.82 -25.39 -13.77
CA SER A 15 -6.51 -26.66 -14.03
C SER A 15 -6.34 -27.70 -12.92
N ARG A 16 -5.30 -27.59 -12.08
CA ARG A 16 -4.98 -28.52 -10.97
C ARG A 16 -5.13 -27.89 -9.60
N ARG A 17 -5.50 -26.60 -9.54
CA ARG A 17 -5.48 -25.82 -8.31
C ARG A 17 -6.63 -26.15 -7.37
N GLY A 18 -7.80 -26.55 -7.91
CA GLY A 18 -8.98 -26.92 -7.13
C GLY A 18 -9.21 -25.96 -5.95
N ASN A 19 -9.24 -26.52 -4.74
CA ASN A 19 -9.18 -25.74 -3.50
C ASN A 19 -7.71 -25.62 -3.04
N PHE A 20 -7.05 -24.52 -3.41
CA PHE A 20 -5.62 -24.37 -3.16
C PHE A 20 -5.27 -24.31 -1.67
N SER A 21 -6.14 -23.70 -0.85
CA SER A 21 -5.95 -23.67 0.61
C SER A 21 -5.97 -25.08 1.22
N ASN A 22 -6.82 -25.98 0.73
CA ASN A 22 -6.81 -27.37 1.19
C ASN A 22 -5.53 -28.09 0.76
N ILE A 23 -5.03 -27.85 -0.45
CA ILE A 23 -3.75 -28.41 -0.91
C ILE A 23 -2.60 -27.95 0.02
N VAL A 24 -2.57 -26.67 0.40
CA VAL A 24 -1.57 -26.16 1.36
C VAL A 24 -1.67 -26.88 2.71
N ARG A 25 -2.90 -27.04 3.25
CA ARG A 25 -3.13 -27.74 4.53
C ARG A 25 -2.73 -29.21 4.47
N GLU A 26 -3.07 -29.90 3.38
CA GLU A 26 -2.72 -31.30 3.14
C GLU A 26 -1.20 -31.49 3.11
N ILE A 27 -0.51 -30.67 2.33
CA ILE A 27 0.96 -30.73 2.24
C ILE A 27 1.59 -30.40 3.60
N ARG A 28 1.04 -29.41 4.33
CA ARG A 28 1.51 -29.07 5.67
C ARG A 28 1.33 -30.21 6.65
N TRP A 29 0.19 -30.88 6.61
CA TRP A 29 -0.09 -32.07 7.42
C TRP A 29 0.91 -33.19 7.11
N GLU A 30 1.11 -33.53 5.84
CA GLU A 30 1.99 -34.64 5.42
C GLU A 30 3.47 -34.38 5.77
N LEU A 31 3.93 -33.14 5.69
CA LEU A 31 5.28 -32.76 6.11
C LEU A 31 5.44 -32.89 7.62
N ASN A 32 4.49 -32.36 8.39
CA ASN A 32 4.53 -32.44 9.84
C ASN A 32 4.49 -33.90 10.33
N LEU A 33 3.65 -34.74 9.73
CA LEU A 33 3.55 -36.16 10.05
C LEU A 33 4.88 -36.91 9.90
N ARG A 34 5.74 -36.47 8.97
CA ARG A 34 7.07 -37.05 8.70
C ARG A 34 8.20 -36.34 9.43
N GLY A 35 7.88 -35.42 10.34
CA GLY A 35 8.85 -34.69 11.16
C GLY A 35 9.46 -33.45 10.49
N TYR A 36 8.97 -33.04 9.31
CA TYR A 36 9.47 -31.88 8.56
C TYR A 36 8.75 -30.58 8.89
N ASN A 37 8.60 -30.28 10.19
CA ASN A 37 7.91 -29.08 10.66
C ASN A 37 8.64 -27.77 10.28
N ASN A 38 9.93 -27.86 10.01
CA ASN A 38 10.81 -26.73 9.67
C ASN A 38 10.70 -26.29 8.21
N ILE A 39 10.24 -27.15 7.30
CA ILE A 39 10.13 -26.83 5.88
C ILE A 39 8.91 -25.93 5.68
N LYS A 40 9.07 -24.70 5.21
CA LYS A 40 7.99 -23.73 5.03
C LYS A 40 7.32 -23.87 3.65
N ILE A 41 6.13 -23.28 3.48
CA ILE A 41 5.41 -23.29 2.20
C ILE A 41 5.43 -21.91 1.56
N MET A 42 5.92 -21.84 0.33
CA MET A 42 5.78 -20.70 -0.57
C MET A 42 4.68 -20.99 -1.61
N VAL A 43 3.83 -20.03 -1.89
CA VAL A 43 2.80 -20.13 -2.94
C VAL A 43 2.97 -19.05 -4.00
N SER A 44 2.66 -19.36 -5.26
CA SER A 44 2.69 -18.39 -6.35
C SER A 44 1.58 -18.62 -7.39
N GLY A 45 1.48 -17.66 -8.31
CA GLY A 45 0.64 -17.75 -9.52
C GLY A 45 -0.78 -17.28 -9.29
N GLY A 46 -1.20 -16.22 -9.99
CA GLY A 46 -2.58 -15.72 -9.95
C GLY A 46 -3.07 -15.35 -8.53
N LEU A 47 -2.18 -14.78 -7.71
CA LEU A 47 -2.50 -14.33 -6.35
C LEU A 47 -2.99 -12.88 -6.35
N ASP A 48 -3.89 -12.58 -5.44
CA ASP A 48 -4.48 -11.27 -5.14
C ASP A 48 -4.60 -11.11 -3.61
N LYS A 49 -5.19 -10.00 -3.15
CA LYS A 49 -5.35 -9.71 -1.71
C LYS A 49 -6.05 -10.86 -0.97
N ASP A 50 -7.17 -11.34 -1.50
CA ASP A 50 -8.05 -12.30 -0.81
C ASP A 50 -7.42 -13.70 -0.78
N SER A 51 -6.80 -14.12 -1.87
CA SER A 51 -6.09 -15.40 -1.93
C SER A 51 -4.86 -15.42 -1.04
N VAL A 52 -4.10 -14.32 -0.93
CA VAL A 52 -2.96 -14.22 -0.01
C VAL A 52 -3.42 -14.41 1.44
N ILE A 53 -4.51 -13.75 1.87
CA ILE A 53 -5.06 -13.90 3.23
C ILE A 53 -5.45 -15.37 3.49
N LYS A 54 -6.23 -15.97 2.59
CA LYS A 54 -6.70 -17.36 2.72
C LYS A 54 -5.57 -18.39 2.70
N LEU A 55 -4.51 -18.15 1.92
CA LEU A 55 -3.37 -19.05 1.83
C LEU A 55 -2.44 -18.90 3.03
N ARG A 56 -2.28 -17.68 3.56
CA ARG A 56 -1.59 -17.44 4.84
C ARG A 56 -2.26 -18.23 5.97
N GLU A 57 -3.58 -18.11 6.09
CA GLU A 57 -4.37 -18.85 7.08
C GLU A 57 -4.31 -20.38 6.88
N ALA A 58 -4.07 -20.83 5.65
CA ALA A 58 -3.89 -22.24 5.34
C ALA A 58 -2.49 -22.78 5.68
N GLY A 59 -1.51 -21.93 5.98
CA GLY A 59 -0.14 -22.31 6.34
C GLY A 59 0.95 -21.92 5.34
N ALA A 60 0.67 -21.04 4.37
CA ALA A 60 1.70 -20.46 3.51
C ALA A 60 2.42 -19.28 4.21
N GLU A 61 3.75 -19.22 4.07
CA GLU A 61 4.61 -18.23 4.73
C GLU A 61 5.31 -17.28 3.74
N ALA A 62 5.34 -17.61 2.46
CA ALA A 62 5.92 -16.77 1.41
C ALA A 62 5.04 -16.73 0.15
N PHE A 63 4.99 -15.58 -0.51
CA PHE A 63 4.06 -15.31 -1.61
C PHE A 63 4.78 -14.73 -2.83
N GLY A 64 4.67 -15.40 -3.96
CA GLY A 64 5.06 -14.87 -5.27
C GLY A 64 3.86 -14.20 -5.94
N VAL A 65 3.78 -12.87 -5.83
CA VAL A 65 2.68 -12.05 -6.40
C VAL A 65 3.17 -11.32 -7.64
N GLY A 66 2.52 -11.56 -8.78
CA GLY A 66 2.88 -10.98 -10.08
C GLY A 66 1.81 -10.06 -10.62
N THR A 67 0.97 -10.58 -11.53
CA THR A 67 0.01 -9.83 -12.36
C THR A 67 -0.88 -8.86 -11.59
N SER A 68 -1.35 -9.21 -10.39
CA SER A 68 -2.22 -8.33 -9.59
C SER A 68 -1.54 -7.04 -9.14
N ILE A 69 -0.20 -7.02 -9.08
CA ILE A 69 0.61 -5.83 -8.79
C ILE A 69 1.10 -5.21 -10.10
N SER A 70 1.79 -5.98 -10.96
CA SER A 70 2.44 -5.46 -12.16
C SER A 70 1.48 -4.92 -13.21
N SER A 71 0.25 -5.42 -13.21
CA SER A 71 -0.83 -5.00 -14.11
C SER A 71 -1.98 -4.34 -13.35
N ALA A 72 -1.69 -3.78 -12.16
CA ALA A 72 -2.66 -2.98 -11.42
C ALA A 72 -3.20 -1.85 -12.31
N LYS A 73 -4.51 -1.57 -12.20
CA LYS A 73 -5.14 -0.50 -12.98
C LYS A 73 -4.44 0.83 -12.67
N PRO A 74 -3.97 1.58 -13.69
CA PRO A 74 -3.41 2.90 -13.47
C PRO A 74 -4.42 3.82 -12.78
N ILE A 75 -3.93 4.71 -11.92
CA ILE A 75 -4.75 5.79 -11.36
C ILE A 75 -4.87 6.88 -12.42
N ASP A 76 -6.11 7.25 -12.76
CA ASP A 76 -6.40 8.28 -13.75
C ASP A 76 -6.16 9.69 -13.19
N PHE A 77 -4.91 10.15 -13.30
CA PHE A 77 -4.52 11.50 -12.91
C PHE A 77 -4.76 12.50 -14.03
N SER A 78 -5.30 13.67 -13.68
CA SER A 78 -5.43 14.83 -14.58
C SER A 78 -4.55 15.98 -14.10
N MET A 79 -4.10 16.80 -15.04
CA MET A 79 -3.36 18.03 -14.78
C MET A 79 -4.11 19.19 -15.42
N ASP A 80 -4.52 20.16 -14.60
CA ASP A 80 -5.33 21.29 -15.00
C ASP A 80 -4.72 22.60 -14.51
N ILE A 81 -4.84 23.65 -15.33
CA ILE A 81 -4.52 25.02 -14.90
C ILE A 81 -5.56 25.46 -13.88
N VAL A 82 -5.09 25.92 -12.71
CA VAL A 82 -5.96 26.42 -11.62
C VAL A 82 -5.78 27.91 -11.34
N ARG A 83 -4.83 28.58 -12.00
CA ARG A 83 -4.56 30.01 -11.87
C ARG A 83 -3.77 30.53 -13.08
N ILE A 84 -4.14 31.68 -13.62
CA ILE A 84 -3.47 32.38 -14.73
C ILE A 84 -3.24 33.82 -14.28
N ASP A 85 -2.04 34.38 -14.44
CA ASP A 85 -1.72 35.79 -14.14
C ASP A 85 -2.26 36.33 -12.80
N ASN A 86 -2.19 35.48 -11.78
CA ASN A 86 -2.72 35.73 -10.43
C ASN A 86 -4.25 35.69 -10.25
N GLU A 87 -5.01 35.30 -11.26
CA GLU A 87 -6.46 35.09 -11.17
C GLU A 87 -6.81 33.61 -11.03
N ASP A 88 -7.69 33.30 -10.07
CA ASP A 88 -8.12 31.93 -9.76
C ASP A 88 -9.17 31.43 -10.77
N VAL A 89 -8.70 30.98 -11.92
CA VAL A 89 -9.51 30.45 -13.04
C VAL A 89 -9.24 28.97 -13.29
N THR A 90 -10.26 28.24 -13.73
CA THR A 90 -10.16 26.83 -14.14
C THR A 90 -11.31 26.45 -15.08
N LYS A 91 -11.21 25.31 -15.76
CA LYS A 91 -12.32 24.72 -16.52
C LYS A 91 -13.41 24.13 -15.62
N ARG A 92 -14.61 23.94 -16.17
CA ARG A 92 -15.75 23.28 -15.50
C ARG A 92 -15.36 21.90 -14.93
N GLY A 93 -15.89 21.58 -13.75
CA GLY A 93 -15.63 20.32 -13.05
C GLY A 93 -14.28 20.25 -12.32
N LYS A 94 -13.61 21.39 -12.13
CA LYS A 94 -12.35 21.51 -11.37
C LYS A 94 -12.44 22.70 -10.42
N TYR A 95 -11.64 22.69 -9.36
CA TYR A 95 -11.57 23.77 -8.37
C TYR A 95 -10.40 24.69 -8.70
N SER A 96 -10.62 26.00 -8.86
CA SER A 96 -9.55 26.97 -9.12
C SER A 96 -8.73 27.27 -7.86
N GLY A 97 -7.69 28.08 -8.01
CA GLY A 97 -6.83 28.57 -6.95
C GLY A 97 -5.70 27.63 -6.54
N LYS A 98 -4.62 28.24 -6.01
CA LYS A 98 -3.53 27.51 -5.36
C LYS A 98 -4.05 26.91 -4.06
N LYS A 99 -3.79 25.62 -3.83
CA LYS A 99 -4.28 24.88 -2.66
C LYS A 99 -3.12 24.20 -1.94
N LEU A 100 -3.39 23.79 -0.71
CA LEU A 100 -2.54 22.92 0.08
C LEU A 100 -3.39 21.76 0.62
N VAL A 101 -2.78 20.59 0.70
CA VAL A 101 -3.29 19.42 1.38
C VAL A 101 -2.58 19.36 2.73
N SER A 102 -3.37 19.28 3.79
CA SER A 102 -2.87 19.10 5.15
C SER A 102 -3.40 17.80 5.73
N LYS A 103 -2.56 17.09 6.48
CA LYS A 103 -2.87 15.82 7.12
C LYS A 103 -2.80 16.00 8.64
N CYS A 104 -3.81 15.53 9.35
CA CYS A 104 -3.79 15.57 10.81
C CYS A 104 -2.75 14.56 11.34
N VAL A 105 -1.88 14.98 12.24
CA VAL A 105 -0.83 14.13 12.81
C VAL A 105 -1.37 13.04 13.76
N LYS A 106 -2.62 13.21 14.25
CA LYS A 106 -3.26 12.30 15.20
C LYS A 106 -4.18 11.28 14.50
N CYS A 107 -5.18 11.78 13.76
CA CYS A 107 -6.21 10.91 13.15
C CYS A 107 -6.05 10.69 11.63
N ASN A 108 -4.96 11.18 11.03
CA ASN A 108 -4.68 11.10 9.59
C ASN A 108 -5.73 11.75 8.66
N SER A 109 -6.75 12.44 9.18
CA SER A 109 -7.74 13.15 8.35
C SER A 109 -7.05 14.12 7.38
N LEU A 110 -7.49 14.14 6.14
CA LEU A 110 -7.00 15.08 5.13
C LEU A 110 -7.90 16.30 5.04
N LYS A 111 -7.30 17.46 4.78
CA LYS A 111 -8.02 18.69 4.47
C LYS A 111 -7.34 19.44 3.34
N VAL A 112 -8.11 19.82 2.33
CA VAL A 112 -7.68 20.68 1.24
C VAL A 112 -8.14 22.10 1.57
N SER A 113 -7.23 23.07 1.51
CA SER A 113 -7.53 24.48 1.76
C SER A 113 -6.85 25.39 0.73
N PRO A 114 -7.41 26.59 0.48
CA PRO A 114 -6.71 27.62 -0.28
C PRO A 114 -5.35 27.90 0.35
N ARG A 115 -4.32 28.08 -0.49
CA ARG A 115 -2.97 28.39 -0.02
C ARG A 115 -2.98 29.73 0.74
N GLY A 116 -2.56 29.71 2.00
CA GLY A 116 -2.59 30.87 2.91
C GLY A 116 -3.70 30.80 3.96
N ASN A 117 -4.73 29.99 3.76
CA ASN A 117 -5.78 29.74 4.75
C ASN A 117 -5.63 28.30 5.28
N ASN A 118 -4.61 28.08 6.11
CA ASN A 118 -4.26 26.76 6.62
C ASN A 118 -4.83 26.58 8.02
N PRO A 119 -5.88 25.76 8.20
CA PRO A 119 -6.43 25.48 9.52
C PRO A 119 -5.42 24.65 10.32
N ASN A 120 -5.03 25.13 11.50
CA ASN A 120 -4.06 24.43 12.34
C ASN A 120 -4.68 23.27 13.14
N THR A 121 -5.99 23.30 13.37
CA THR A 121 -6.67 22.37 14.28
C THR A 121 -7.61 21.42 13.53
N CYS A 122 -7.53 20.14 13.87
CA CYS A 122 -8.43 19.09 13.41
C CYS A 122 -9.56 18.85 14.43
N LYS A 123 -10.72 18.38 13.96
CA LYS A 123 -11.88 18.04 14.79
C LYS A 123 -11.58 17.01 15.89
N CYS A 124 -10.57 16.15 15.71
CA CYS A 124 -10.14 15.17 16.73
C CYS A 124 -9.25 15.77 17.85
N GLY A 125 -9.03 17.10 17.83
CA GLY A 125 -8.11 17.81 18.71
C GLY A 125 -6.64 17.74 18.29
N GLY A 126 -6.31 17.05 17.19
CA GLY A 126 -4.95 17.01 16.64
C GLY A 126 -4.62 18.24 15.79
N SER A 127 -3.33 18.43 15.46
CA SER A 127 -2.88 19.50 14.56
C SER A 127 -2.74 19.01 13.12
N PHE A 128 -2.92 19.93 12.17
CA PHE A 128 -2.67 19.70 10.75
C PHE A 128 -1.22 20.04 10.39
N ARG A 129 -0.58 19.18 9.60
CA ARG A 129 0.70 19.43 8.95
C ARG A 129 0.51 19.46 7.44
N SER A 130 1.15 20.40 6.75
CA SER A 130 1.11 20.45 5.28
C SER A 130 1.83 19.25 4.66
N MET A 131 1.23 18.67 3.62
CA MET A 131 1.77 17.54 2.85
C MET A 131 2.41 17.98 1.54
N ASN A 132 2.14 19.20 1.06
CA ASN A 132 2.78 19.71 -0.14
C ASN A 132 4.21 20.14 0.16
N LEU A 133 5.16 19.63 -0.61
CA LEU A 133 6.56 20.01 -0.55
C LEU A 133 6.97 20.65 -1.88
N LYS A 134 7.67 21.78 -1.84
CA LYS A 134 8.31 22.34 -3.04
C LYS A 134 9.55 21.50 -3.33
N ILE A 135 9.59 20.85 -4.48
CA ILE A 135 10.69 19.95 -4.86
C ILE A 135 11.62 20.52 -5.93
N ILE A 136 11.11 21.47 -6.73
CA ILE A 136 11.84 22.19 -7.79
C ILE A 136 11.62 23.69 -7.60
N ASP A 137 12.69 24.47 -7.74
CA ASP A 137 12.68 25.91 -7.77
C ASP A 137 13.51 26.43 -8.94
N ASN A 138 12.91 27.25 -9.81
CA ASN A 138 13.56 27.78 -11.03
C ASN A 138 14.32 26.70 -11.84
N GLY A 139 13.69 25.56 -12.08
CA GLY A 139 14.25 24.43 -12.83
C GLY A 139 15.29 23.60 -12.06
N LYS A 140 15.68 23.99 -10.85
CA LYS A 140 16.63 23.25 -10.01
C LYS A 140 15.89 22.46 -8.95
N ARG A 141 16.26 21.18 -8.79
CA ARG A 141 15.77 20.36 -7.70
C ARG A 141 16.35 20.87 -6.37
N ILE A 142 15.50 21.10 -5.38
CA ILE A 142 15.89 21.70 -4.08
C ILE A 142 15.86 20.70 -2.92
N ILE A 143 15.51 19.45 -3.19
CA ILE A 143 15.53 18.35 -2.22
C ILE A 143 16.43 17.22 -2.75
N GLY A 144 17.05 16.47 -1.85
CA GLY A 144 17.86 15.29 -2.19
C GLY A 144 17.02 14.13 -2.74
N GLU A 145 17.64 13.23 -3.51
CA GLU A 145 16.98 11.99 -3.91
C GLU A 145 16.76 11.12 -2.68
N ARG A 146 15.69 10.35 -2.69
CA ARG A 146 15.41 9.37 -1.66
C ARG A 146 15.65 8.01 -2.26
N SER A 147 16.29 7.13 -1.52
CA SER A 147 16.48 5.74 -1.93
C SER A 147 15.15 4.98 -1.90
N ASP A 148 15.05 3.94 -2.72
CA ASP A 148 13.89 3.03 -2.73
C ASP A 148 13.61 2.44 -1.34
N HIS A 149 14.68 2.16 -0.58
CA HIS A 149 14.59 1.68 0.79
C HIS A 149 13.91 2.69 1.71
N GLU A 150 14.36 3.96 1.70
CA GLU A 150 13.75 5.02 2.52
C GLU A 150 12.28 5.28 2.15
N ILE A 151 11.95 5.24 0.87
CA ILE A 151 10.57 5.41 0.40
C ILE A 151 9.72 4.24 0.90
N ARG A 152 10.19 2.99 0.71
CA ARG A 152 9.49 1.78 1.17
C ARG A 152 9.27 1.77 2.68
N THR A 153 10.31 2.07 3.47
CA THR A 153 10.21 2.13 4.94
C THR A 153 9.15 3.14 5.39
N GLU A 154 9.11 4.32 4.76
CA GLU A 154 8.07 5.31 5.07
C GLU A 154 6.67 4.82 4.66
N THR A 155 6.52 4.25 3.46
CA THR A 155 5.24 3.71 2.99
C THR A 155 4.68 2.64 3.93
N VAL A 156 5.52 1.70 4.40
CA VAL A 156 5.10 0.67 5.36
C VAL A 156 4.64 1.29 6.67
N LYS A 157 5.41 2.24 7.22
CA LYS A 157 5.02 2.96 8.44
C LYS A 157 3.69 3.71 8.27
N GLN A 158 3.43 4.27 7.10
CA GLN A 158 2.14 4.92 6.82
C GLN A 158 1.00 3.90 6.75
N LEU A 159 1.21 2.73 6.13
CA LEU A 159 0.20 1.66 6.06
C LEU A 159 -0.20 1.15 7.44
N GLU A 160 0.75 0.98 8.35
CA GLU A 160 0.47 0.59 9.76
C GLU A 160 -0.50 1.56 10.42
N THR A 161 -0.33 2.87 10.20
CA THR A 161 -1.24 3.88 10.78
C THR A 161 -2.65 3.85 10.21
N ILE A 162 -2.82 3.39 8.96
CA ILE A 162 -4.11 3.27 8.28
C ILE A 162 -4.84 2.02 8.78
N ILE A 163 -4.13 0.89 8.88
CA ILE A 163 -4.71 -0.39 9.36
C ILE A 163 -5.24 -0.24 10.79
N ILE A 164 -4.46 0.40 11.68
CA ILE A 164 -4.86 0.65 13.08
C ILE A 164 -6.09 1.58 13.19
N HIS A 165 -6.31 2.46 12.21
CA HIS A 165 -7.50 3.33 12.21
C HIS A 165 -8.76 2.58 11.80
N ASP A 166 -8.67 1.68 10.82
CA ASP A 166 -9.81 0.89 10.32
C ASP A 166 -10.39 -0.01 11.44
N GLU A 167 -9.52 -0.61 12.26
CA GLU A 167 -9.93 -1.41 13.43
C GLU A 167 -10.63 -0.59 14.53
N LYS A 168 -10.27 0.70 14.70
CA LYS A 168 -10.88 1.58 15.72
C LYS A 168 -12.18 2.24 15.27
N THR A 169 -12.50 2.23 13.98
CA THR A 169 -13.77 2.72 13.44
C THR A 169 -14.86 1.67 13.37
N VAL A 170 -14.51 0.39 13.58
CA VAL A 170 -15.44 -0.75 13.57
C VAL A 170 -15.81 -1.21 15.00
N SER A 171 -15.23 -0.58 16.04
CA SER A 171 -15.58 -0.73 17.46
C SER A 171 -16.40 0.45 17.97
#